data_AF-M6RNG4-F1
#
_entry.id   AF-M6RNG4-F1
#
_cell.length_a   1.000
_cell.length_b   1.000
_cell.length_c   1.000
_cell.angle_alpha   90.00
_cell.angle_beta   90.00
_cell.angle_gamma   90.00
#
_symmetry.space_group_name_H-M   'P 1'
#
loop_
_entity.id
_entity.type
_entity.pdbx_description
1 polymer ?
#
loop_
_entity_poly.entity_id
_entity_poly.type
_entity_poly.pdbx_seq_one_letter_code
_entity_poly.pdbx_strand_id
1 'polypeptide(L)'
;MLDPTKDDTIIRGDFNKICGRTFEIVDGKALVIGFEDGHSSNHKLILIDQETLKPVLFAEDNIFWRSPMIIKGDEIYAFEEVEEKYYLSRFGKDLKKQAKSSEEISPNSNVTFYGEKFMLPARKKV
;
A
#
# COMPACT_ATOMS: atom_id res chain seq x y z
N MET A 1 -13.61 -8.42 14.69
CA MET A 1 -14.42 -7.48 15.48
C MET A 1 -13.96 -7.64 16.92
N LEU A 2 -13.26 -6.64 17.47
CA LEU A 2 -12.79 -6.65 18.87
C LEU A 2 -14.01 -6.41 19.78
N ASP A 3 -14.29 -7.33 20.69
CA ASP A 3 -15.29 -7.15 21.74
C ASP A 3 -14.60 -6.42 22.91
N PRO A 4 -14.87 -5.13 23.17
CA PRO A 4 -14.18 -4.38 24.23
C PRO A 4 -14.58 -4.81 25.66
N THR A 5 -15.53 -5.75 25.79
CA THR A 5 -15.99 -6.28 27.09
C THR A 5 -15.43 -7.66 27.40
N LYS A 6 -14.94 -8.37 26.38
CA LYS A 6 -14.13 -9.57 26.53
C LYS A 6 -12.68 -9.14 26.36
N ASP A 7 -11.85 -9.46 27.33
CA ASP A 7 -10.41 -9.25 27.23
C ASP A 7 -9.83 -10.28 26.25
N ASP A 8 -10.27 -10.20 24.98
CA ASP A 8 -9.79 -11.03 23.90
C ASP A 8 -8.30 -10.71 23.75
N THR A 9 -7.46 -11.70 24.07
CA THR A 9 -6.00 -11.58 24.03
C THR A 9 -5.56 -10.93 22.72
N ILE A 10 -5.05 -9.70 22.79
CA ILE A 10 -4.53 -9.00 21.61
C ILE A 10 -3.25 -9.70 21.19
N ILE A 11 -3.33 -10.51 20.14
CA ILE A 11 -2.17 -11.13 19.51
C ILE A 11 -1.47 -10.05 18.68
N ARG A 12 -0.22 -9.75 19.04
CA ARG A 12 0.63 -8.80 18.32
C ARG A 12 1.77 -9.57 17.68
N GLY A 13 1.98 -9.36 16.38
CA GLY A 13 3.19 -9.82 15.71
C GLY A 13 4.38 -8.95 16.09
N ASP A 14 5.59 -9.50 15.99
CA ASP A 14 6.83 -8.75 16.24
C ASP A 14 7.08 -7.63 15.21
N PHE A 15 6.43 -7.73 14.04
CA PHE A 15 6.53 -6.72 12.99
C PHE A 15 5.69 -5.48 13.33
N ASN A 16 6.35 -4.48 13.89
CA ASN A 16 5.76 -3.21 14.35
C ASN A 16 6.03 -2.02 13.42
N LYS A 17 6.47 -2.28 12.18
CA LYS A 17 6.92 -1.26 11.22
C LYS A 17 5.85 -0.88 10.18
N ILE A 18 4.58 -1.14 10.50
CA ILE A 18 3.43 -0.78 9.68
C ILE A 18 3.05 0.67 9.95
N CYS A 19 2.91 1.48 8.92
CA CYS A 19 2.51 2.89 9.02
C CYS A 19 1.33 3.26 8.10
N GLY A 20 0.92 2.35 7.22
CA GLY A 20 -0.30 2.50 6.42
C GLY A 20 -1.54 2.61 7.31
N ARG A 21 -2.53 3.39 6.88
CA ARG A 21 -3.80 3.57 7.61
C ARG A 21 -4.80 2.43 7.40
N THR A 22 -4.65 1.70 6.30
CA THR A 22 -5.49 0.59 5.90
C THR A 22 -4.63 -0.61 5.58
N PHE A 23 -5.26 -1.77 5.55
CA PHE A 23 -4.69 -2.98 4.98
C PHE A 23 -5.72 -3.59 4.03
N GLU A 24 -5.23 -4.31 3.04
CA GLU A 24 -6.06 -5.06 2.10
C GLU A 24 -5.73 -6.55 2.20
N ILE A 25 -6.59 -7.42 1.68
CA ILE A 25 -6.32 -8.86 1.63
C ILE A 25 -5.98 -9.28 0.20
N VAL A 26 -4.81 -9.90 0.03
CA VAL A 26 -4.35 -10.45 -1.24
C VAL A 26 -3.93 -11.91 -1.03
N ASP A 27 -4.65 -12.84 -1.65
CA ASP A 27 -4.41 -14.28 -1.57
C ASP A 27 -4.16 -14.78 -0.13
N GLY A 28 -5.04 -14.38 0.79
CA GLY A 28 -5.00 -14.76 2.21
C GLY A 28 -3.93 -14.04 3.05
N LYS A 29 -3.20 -13.09 2.48
CA LYS A 29 -2.17 -12.30 3.17
C LYS A 29 -2.64 -10.87 3.37
N ALA A 30 -2.21 -10.24 4.46
CA ALA A 30 -2.44 -8.83 4.68
C ALA A 30 -1.44 -8.00 3.88
N LEU A 31 -1.92 -7.21 2.93
CA LEU A 31 -1.16 -6.19 2.24
C LEU A 31 -1.16 -4.91 3.08
N VAL A 32 0.03 -4.42 3.42
CA VAL A 32 0.23 -3.21 4.23
C VAL A 32 1.29 -2.30 3.63
N ILE A 33 1.35 -1.06 4.12
CA ILE A 33 2.48 -0.16 3.91
C ILE A 33 3.30 -0.09 5.19
N GLY A 34 4.60 -0.32 5.08
CA GLY A 34 5.54 -0.23 6.20
C GLY A 34 6.96 0.11 5.76
N PHE A 35 7.91 0.05 6.69
CA PHE A 35 9.32 0.34 6.45
C PHE A 35 10.20 -0.79 7.02
N GLU A 36 11.42 -0.96 6.48
CA GLU A 36 12.35 -2.02 6.93
C GLU A 36 13.28 -1.56 8.05
N ASP A 37 13.81 -0.35 8.00
CA ASP A 37 14.78 0.13 8.99
C ASP A 37 14.10 1.05 10.00
N GLY A 38 13.79 2.27 9.58
CA GLY A 38 13.17 3.33 10.38
C GLY A 38 12.21 4.20 9.58
N HIS A 39 11.43 5.03 10.26
CA HIS A 39 10.32 5.74 9.61
C HIS A 39 10.76 6.82 8.59
N SER A 40 12.03 7.23 8.62
CA SER A 40 12.65 8.10 7.62
C SER A 40 13.19 7.36 6.39
N SER A 41 13.11 6.03 6.39
CA SER A 41 13.55 5.20 5.26
C SER A 41 12.44 5.03 4.22
N ASN A 42 12.77 4.37 3.12
CA ASN A 42 11.80 4.02 2.10
C ASN A 42 10.67 3.19 2.70
N HIS A 43 9.45 3.52 2.28
CA HIS A 43 8.28 2.74 2.63
C HIS A 43 7.94 1.78 1.49
N LYS A 44 7.37 0.64 1.81
CA LYS A 44 7.17 -0.47 0.87
C LYS A 44 5.77 -1.04 1.03
N LEU A 45 5.25 -1.61 -0.05
CA LEU A 45 4.20 -2.61 0.03
C LEU A 45 4.78 -3.89 0.65
N ILE A 46 4.06 -4.48 1.59
CA ILE A 46 4.51 -5.67 2.32
C ILE A 46 3.33 -6.64 2.41
N LEU A 47 3.56 -7.90 2.08
CA LEU A 47 2.63 -8.98 2.39
C LEU A 47 3.00 -9.59 3.73
N ILE A 48 2.02 -9.70 4.61
CA ILE A 48 2.13 -10.31 5.93
C ILE A 48 1.27 -11.57 5.97
N ASP A 49 1.88 -12.66 6.42
CA ASP A 49 1.15 -13.90 6.71
C ASP A 49 0.25 -13.70 7.94
N GLN A 50 -1.03 -14.02 7.81
CA GLN A 50 -2.03 -13.67 8.84
C GLN A 50 -2.00 -14.58 10.07
N GLU A 51 -1.42 -15.78 9.94
CA GLU A 51 -1.34 -16.73 11.05
C GLU A 51 -0.09 -16.45 11.89
N THR A 52 1.04 -16.25 11.23
CA THR A 52 2.34 -16.02 11.87
C THR A 52 2.63 -14.55 12.17
N LEU A 53 1.90 -13.63 11.53
CA LEU A 53 2.09 -12.18 11.60
C LEU A 53 3.48 -11.72 11.16
N LYS A 54 4.14 -12.51 10.29
CA LYS A 54 5.48 -12.21 9.75
C LYS A 54 5.39 -11.69 8.32
N PRO A 55 6.23 -10.71 7.95
CA PRO A 55 6.41 -10.33 6.55
C PRO A 55 6.89 -11.52 5.72
N VAL A 56 6.28 -11.73 4.56
CA VAL A 56 6.68 -12.77 3.61
C VAL A 56 7.23 -12.21 2.31
N LEU A 57 6.85 -10.98 1.96
CA LEU A 57 7.29 -10.34 0.73
C LEU A 57 7.28 -8.82 0.87
N PHE A 58 8.26 -8.18 0.25
CA PHE A 58 8.42 -6.73 0.20
C PHE A 58 8.52 -6.31 -1.27
N ALA A 59 7.85 -5.23 -1.64
CA ALA A 59 8.10 -4.57 -2.92
C ALA A 59 9.51 -3.94 -2.93
N GLU A 60 10.13 -3.88 -4.11
CA GLU A 60 11.41 -3.19 -4.28
C GLU A 60 11.24 -1.66 -4.32
N ASP A 61 10.09 -1.21 -4.81
CA ASP A 61 9.78 0.20 -5.04
C ASP A 61 9.45 0.97 -3.76
N ASN A 62 9.84 2.26 -3.74
CA ASN A 62 9.47 3.17 -2.68
C ASN A 62 8.02 3.65 -2.87
N ILE A 63 7.22 3.52 -1.83
CA ILE A 63 5.79 3.78 -1.82
C ILE A 63 5.54 5.00 -0.95
N PHE A 64 4.69 5.91 -1.40
CA PHE A 64 4.26 7.00 -0.56
C PHE A 64 3.51 6.43 0.66
N TRP A 65 3.96 6.76 1.86
CA TRP A 65 3.48 6.11 3.09
C TRP A 65 1.99 6.30 3.40
N ARG A 66 1.34 7.32 2.82
CA ARG A 66 -0.13 7.54 2.89
C ARG A 66 -0.86 7.09 1.63
N SER A 67 -0.21 6.34 0.75
CA SER A 67 -0.80 5.84 -0.47
C SER A 67 -2.09 5.06 -0.17
N PRO A 68 -3.15 5.23 -0.98
CA PRO A 68 -4.19 4.23 -1.03
C PRO A 68 -3.61 2.89 -1.53
N MET A 69 -4.16 1.78 -1.08
CA MET A 69 -3.94 0.47 -1.68
C MET A 69 -5.26 0.05 -2.30
N ILE A 70 -5.29 -0.06 -3.63
CA ILE A 70 -6.54 -0.38 -4.35
C ILE A 70 -6.36 -1.70 -5.07
N ILE A 71 -7.20 -2.67 -4.73
CA ILE A 71 -7.19 -4.00 -5.35
C ILE A 71 -8.23 -4.03 -6.46
N LYS A 72 -7.82 -4.46 -7.66
CA LYS A 72 -8.70 -4.64 -8.82
C LYS A 72 -8.35 -5.93 -9.53
N GLY A 73 -9.12 -7.00 -9.26
CA GLY A 73 -8.77 -8.33 -9.73
C GLY A 73 -7.42 -8.75 -9.14
N ASP A 74 -6.44 -9.03 -10.02
CA ASP A 74 -5.09 -9.43 -9.62
C ASP A 74 -4.08 -8.27 -9.56
N GLU A 75 -4.57 -7.04 -9.75
CA GLU A 75 -3.77 -5.83 -9.80
C GLU A 75 -3.87 -5.05 -8.50
N ILE A 76 -2.73 -4.58 -8.02
CA ILE A 76 -2.60 -3.71 -6.85
C ILE A 76 -2.15 -2.34 -7.33
N TYR A 77 -2.87 -1.29 -6.95
CA TYR A 77 -2.52 0.08 -7.27
C TYR A 77 -2.11 0.85 -6.03
N ALA A 78 -0.98 1.54 -6.12
CA ALA A 78 -0.43 2.39 -5.07
C ALA A 78 0.37 3.56 -5.66
N PHE A 79 0.61 4.58 -4.85
CA PHE A 79 1.42 5.75 -5.17
C PHE A 79 2.89 5.41 -4.91
N GLU A 80 3.67 5.33 -5.97
CA GLU A 80 5.12 5.24 -5.92
C GLU A 80 5.72 6.64 -5.76
N GLU A 81 6.76 6.75 -4.93
CA GLU A 81 7.53 7.98 -4.77
C GLU A 81 8.92 7.79 -5.38
N VAL A 82 9.22 8.59 -6.40
CA VAL A 82 10.48 8.57 -7.15
C VAL A 82 11.02 9.99 -7.23
N GLU A 83 12.19 10.25 -6.65
CA GLU A 83 12.82 11.59 -6.67
C GLU A 83 11.84 12.70 -6.24
N GLU A 84 11.16 12.49 -5.10
CA GLU A 84 10.16 13.42 -4.52
C GLU A 84 8.91 13.68 -5.38
N LYS A 85 8.73 12.91 -6.46
CA LYS A 85 7.55 12.93 -7.32
C LYS A 85 6.71 11.68 -7.14
N TYR A 86 5.41 11.84 -7.34
CA TYR A 86 4.43 10.77 -7.08
C TYR A 86 3.81 10.27 -8.36
N TYR A 87 3.66 8.95 -8.47
CA TYR A 87 3.09 8.29 -9.64
C TYR A 87 2.11 7.21 -9.22
N LEU A 88 1.07 6.98 -10.02
CA LEU A 88 0.21 5.82 -9.82
C LEU A 88 0.90 4.60 -10.44
N SER A 89 1.31 3.66 -9.60
CA SER A 89 1.96 2.42 -10.00
C SER A 89 1.03 1.23 -9.80
N ARG A 90 1.13 0.28 -10.72
CA ARG A 90 0.42 -0.99 -10.72
C ARG A 90 1.41 -2.11 -10.46
N PHE A 91 1.05 -2.98 -9.52
CA PHE A 91 1.83 -4.14 -9.10
C PHE A 91 0.99 -5.41 -9.28
N GLY A 92 1.68 -6.53 -9.50
CA GLY A 92 1.07 -7.85 -9.36
C GLY A 92 0.92 -8.25 -7.89
N LYS A 93 0.25 -9.37 -7.64
CA LYS A 93 0.17 -9.97 -6.30
C LYS A 93 1.51 -10.42 -5.74
N ASP A 94 2.51 -10.61 -6.60
CA ASP A 94 3.90 -10.86 -6.23
C ASP A 94 4.67 -9.57 -5.91
N LEU A 95 3.96 -8.45 -5.73
CA LEU A 95 4.48 -7.11 -5.44
C LEU A 95 5.49 -6.58 -6.48
N LYS A 96 5.59 -7.20 -7.66
CA LYS A 96 6.42 -6.68 -8.74
C LYS A 96 5.68 -5.60 -9.50
N LYS A 97 6.34 -4.47 -9.72
CA LYS A 97 5.81 -3.37 -10.52
C LYS A 97 5.63 -3.83 -11.97
N GLN A 98 4.43 -3.61 -12.49
CA GLN A 98 4.04 -3.97 -13.86
C GLN A 98 3.87 -2.74 -14.75
N ALA A 99 3.43 -1.61 -14.18
CA ALA A 99 3.26 -0.36 -14.90
C ALA A 99 3.29 0.84 -13.94
N LYS A 100 3.51 2.03 -14.50
CA LYS A 100 3.50 3.31 -13.80
C LYS A 100 2.88 4.38 -14.68
N SER A 101 2.18 5.36 -14.11
CA SER A 101 1.68 6.50 -14.85
C SER A 101 2.83 7.30 -15.49
N SER A 102 2.62 7.79 -16.71
CA SER A 102 3.59 8.65 -17.39
C SER A 102 3.65 10.06 -16.80
N GLU A 103 2.53 10.51 -16.21
CA GLU A 103 2.41 11.80 -15.56
C GLU A 103 2.47 11.67 -14.05
N GLU A 104 3.01 12.73 -13.43
CA GLU A 104 3.05 12.90 -11.99
C GLU A 104 1.64 13.19 -11.45
N ILE A 105 1.32 12.60 -10.31
CA ILE A 105 0.05 12.79 -9.61
C ILE A 105 0.27 13.64 -8.35
N SER A 106 -0.80 14.24 -7.81
CA SER A 106 -0.71 14.79 -6.46
C SER A 106 -0.77 13.65 -5.44
N PRO A 107 0.11 13.59 -4.43
CA PRO A 107 0.08 12.55 -3.39
C PRO A 107 -1.18 12.60 -2.52
N ASN A 108 -1.88 13.74 -2.53
CA ASN A 108 -3.15 13.94 -1.82
C ASN A 108 -4.37 13.67 -2.74
N SER A 109 -4.15 13.11 -3.93
CA SER A 109 -5.23 12.76 -4.85
C SER A 109 -6.00 11.54 -4.34
N ASN A 110 -7.32 11.57 -4.47
CA ASN A 110 -8.08 10.34 -4.50
C ASN A 110 -7.94 9.70 -5.88
N VAL A 111 -7.81 8.38 -5.93
CA VAL A 111 -7.95 7.61 -7.17
C VAL A 111 -9.34 7.02 -7.20
N THR A 112 -10.04 7.20 -8.32
CA THR A 112 -11.32 6.53 -8.55
C THR A 112 -11.28 5.85 -9.89
N PHE A 113 -11.80 4.63 -9.95
CA PHE A 113 -11.89 3.87 -11.18
C PHE A 113 -13.29 4.03 -11.79
N TYR A 114 -13.35 4.18 -13.12
CA TYR A 114 -14.57 4.14 -13.92
C TYR A 114 -14.39 3.10 -15.03
N GLY A 115 -14.88 1.88 -14.79
CA GLY A 115 -14.60 0.73 -15.64
C GLY A 115 -13.10 0.43 -15.68
N GLU A 116 -12.50 0.44 -16.86
CA GLU A 116 -11.05 0.25 -17.05
C GLU A 116 -10.24 1.54 -16.91
N LYS A 117 -10.89 2.71 -16.82
CA LYS A 117 -10.21 4.00 -16.72
C LYS A 117 -10.01 4.42 -15.27
N PHE A 118 -8.94 5.16 -15.01
CA PHE A 118 -8.69 5.84 -13.74
C PHE A 118 -8.96 7.34 -13.90
N MET A 119 -9.57 7.93 -12.88
CA MET A 119 -9.76 9.37 -12.74
C MET A 119 -8.91 9.87 -11.57
N LEU A 120 -8.15 10.91 -11.85
CA LEU A 120 -7.35 11.65 -10.89
C LEU A 120 -7.82 13.10 -10.91
N PRO A 121 -7.94 13.78 -9.76
CA PRO A 121 -8.17 15.22 -9.73
C PRO A 121 -7.05 15.92 -10.51
N ALA A 122 -7.42 16.73 -11.50
CA ALA A 122 -6.44 17.48 -12.27
C ALA A 122 -5.60 18.36 -11.33
N ARG A 123 -4.27 18.36 -11.50
CA ARG A 123 -3.42 19.38 -10.89
C ARG A 123 -3.88 20.73 -11.44
N LYS A 124 -4.44 21.60 -10.60
CA LYS A 124 -4.52 23.02 -10.92
C LYS A 124 -3.07 23.51 -11.05
N LYS A 125 -2.65 23.88 -12.27
CA LYS A 125 -1.46 24.72 -12.44
C LYS A 125 -1.78 26.03 -11.72
N VAL A 126 -1.07 26.30 -10.62
CA VAL A 126 -1.04 27.61 -9.97
C VAL A 126 0.03 28.43 -10.66
#